data_AF-A0A938SVQ9-F1
#
_entry.id   AF-A0A938SVQ9-F1
#
_cell.length_a   1.000
_cell.length_b   1.000
_cell.length_c   1.000
_cell.angle_alpha   90.00
_cell.angle_beta   90.00
_cell.angle_gamma   90.00
#
_symmetry.space_group_name_H-M   'P 1'
#
loop_
_entity.id
_entity.type
_entity.pdbx_description
1 polymer ?
#
loop_
_entity_poly.entity_id
_entity_poly.type
_entity_poly.pdbx_seq_one_letter_code
_entity_poly.pdbx_strand_id
1 'polypeptide(L)'
;MKIAWLISGALLVVAILAYSLASSGESAANLGEFIAAVTSAIAVVWLIAGIRQQSEEIRLQRKQIANQLQEIALQRVEIEKIGRYSALSQVNALLEQFARTLRERGIPDCSTVEELPSALTAAMPELRVVLNLSSPPLDVIAAYGRWGRAEGASMQFLACLRLCYGLYCEARGADASESLTDDIELFATRGALLDGIPFLHNYRSVAELLASTLKAGDVHRLVAQIRFLEASDRQYPGAVKQEGLADLRSRLERLRLARRDESGHAEGS
;
A
#
# COMPACT_ATOMS: atom_id res chain seq x y z
N MET A 1 29.48 44.36 14.24
CA MET A 1 30.39 44.91 13.22
C MET A 1 30.77 46.38 13.44
N LYS A 2 29.84 47.34 13.50
CA LYS A 2 30.17 48.80 13.57
C LYS A 2 31.18 49.17 14.68
N ILE A 3 31.07 48.56 15.86
CA ILE A 3 31.94 48.82 17.01
C ILE A 3 33.39 48.33 16.79
N ALA A 4 33.60 47.18 16.15
CA ALA A 4 34.95 46.67 15.88
C ALA A 4 35.70 47.53 14.85
N TRP A 5 34.99 48.02 13.83
CA TRP A 5 35.51 48.98 12.86
C TRP A 5 35.87 50.31 13.50
N LEU A 6 35.02 50.82 14.42
CA LEU A 6 35.30 52.04 15.17
C LEU A 6 36.52 51.90 16.09
N ILE A 7 36.65 50.78 16.80
CA ILE A 7 37.81 50.52 17.69
C ILE A 7 39.10 50.34 16.88
N SER A 8 39.05 49.62 15.76
CA SER A 8 40.21 49.44 14.87
C SER A 8 40.64 50.77 14.24
N GLY A 9 39.67 51.60 13.82
CA GLY A 9 39.93 52.95 13.32
C GLY A 9 40.54 53.86 14.37
N ALA A 10 40.06 53.81 15.62
CA ALA A 10 40.62 54.58 16.73
C ALA A 10 42.07 54.15 17.05
N LEU A 11 42.35 52.84 17.08
CA LEU A 11 43.70 52.31 17.29
C LEU A 11 44.66 52.70 16.17
N LEU A 12 44.20 52.72 14.92
CA LEU A 12 44.98 53.18 13.77
C LEU A 12 45.33 54.67 13.88
N VAL A 13 44.36 55.51 14.28
CA VAL A 13 44.58 56.96 14.48
C VAL A 13 45.59 57.21 15.60
N VAL A 14 45.49 56.48 16.73
CA VAL A 14 46.47 56.56 17.83
C VAL A 14 47.85 56.11 17.38
N ALA A 15 47.95 55.08 16.53
CA ALA A 15 49.23 54.62 16.00
C ALA A 15 49.90 55.64 15.07
N ILE A 16 49.10 56.29 14.21
CA ILE A 16 49.58 57.35 13.31
C ILE A 16 50.05 58.57 14.10
N LEU A 17 49.32 58.96 15.15
CA LEU A 17 49.70 60.05 16.08
C LEU A 17 50.98 59.72 16.85
N ALA A 18 51.10 58.50 17.39
CA ALA A 18 52.31 58.08 18.10
C ALA A 18 53.53 58.05 17.18
N TYR A 19 53.36 57.60 15.93
CA TYR A 19 54.40 57.61 14.91
C TYR A 19 54.88 59.02 14.57
N SER A 20 53.96 59.99 14.44
CA SER A 20 54.32 61.37 14.10
C SER A 20 55.04 62.12 15.22
N LEU A 21 54.83 61.74 16.48
CA LEU A 21 55.52 62.32 17.64
C LEU A 21 56.90 61.70 17.94
N ALA A 22 57.22 60.51 17.41
CA ALA A 22 58.42 59.74 17.77
C ALA A 22 59.71 60.11 17.00
N SER A 23 59.85 61.33 16.48
CA SER A 23 60.88 61.75 15.50
C SER A 23 62.34 61.88 16.00
N SER A 24 62.73 61.23 17.10
CA SER A 24 64.11 61.23 17.61
C SER A 24 64.77 59.84 17.54
N GLY A 25 65.98 59.78 16.97
CA GLY A 25 66.63 58.58 16.42
C GLY A 25 67.01 57.43 17.38
N GLU A 26 66.81 57.56 18.69
CA GLU A 26 67.00 56.45 19.66
C GLU A 26 65.77 55.55 19.81
N SER A 27 64.65 55.87 19.14
CA SER A 27 63.34 55.27 19.41
C SER A 27 62.89 54.18 18.41
N ALA A 28 63.74 53.75 17.47
CA ALA A 28 63.34 52.79 16.43
C ALA A 28 62.94 51.41 16.98
N ALA A 29 63.64 50.92 18.01
CA ALA A 29 63.30 49.66 18.69
C ALA A 29 61.96 49.77 19.45
N ASN A 30 61.77 50.86 20.20
CA ASN A 30 60.53 51.14 20.94
C ASN A 30 59.31 51.31 20.01
N LEU A 31 59.53 51.87 18.82
CA LEU A 31 58.49 52.01 17.79
C LEU A 31 58.04 50.65 17.25
N GLY A 32 58.98 49.72 17.04
CA GLY A 32 58.68 48.35 16.62
C GLY A 32 57.83 47.60 17.64
N GLU A 33 58.19 47.70 18.92
CA GLU A 33 57.42 47.11 20.02
C GLU A 33 56.02 47.72 20.13
N PHE A 34 55.89 49.04 19.96
CA PHE A 34 54.60 49.72 19.98
C PHE A 34 53.69 49.30 18.82
N ILE A 35 54.22 49.24 17.59
CA ILE A 35 53.46 48.79 16.40
C ILE A 35 53.03 47.32 16.57
N ALA A 36 53.90 46.47 17.11
CA ALA A 36 53.57 45.08 17.42
C ALA A 36 52.44 44.98 18.47
N ALA A 37 52.50 45.80 19.53
CA ALA A 37 51.45 45.86 20.55
C ALA A 37 50.11 46.34 19.98
N VAL A 38 50.10 47.39 19.14
CA VAL A 38 48.88 47.87 18.47
C VAL A 38 48.31 46.82 17.52
N THR A 39 49.17 46.18 16.72
CA THR A 39 48.74 45.14 15.77
C THR A 39 48.14 43.93 16.51
N SER A 40 48.75 43.52 17.62
CA SER A 40 48.23 42.46 18.49
C SER A 40 46.87 42.84 19.10
N ALA A 41 46.72 44.07 19.59
CA ALA A 41 45.45 44.57 20.13
C ALA A 41 44.34 44.60 19.06
N ILE A 42 44.65 45.05 17.84
CA ILE A 42 43.71 45.04 16.71
C ILE A 42 43.35 43.59 16.35
N ALA A 43 44.32 42.68 16.30
CA ALA A 43 44.07 41.26 16.02
C ALA A 43 43.13 40.63 17.06
N VAL A 44 43.30 40.95 18.34
CA VAL A 44 42.40 40.49 19.42
C VAL A 44 40.99 41.04 19.25
N VAL A 45 40.83 42.33 18.93
CA VAL A 45 39.51 42.94 18.68
C VAL A 45 38.80 42.26 17.51
N TRP A 46 39.53 41.98 16.43
CA TRP A 46 39.00 41.25 15.28
C TRP A 46 38.66 39.79 15.59
N LEU A 47 39.48 39.11 16.40
CA LEU A 47 39.21 37.75 16.83
C LEU A 47 37.90 37.67 17.64
N ILE A 48 37.71 38.57 18.61
CA ILE A 48 36.48 38.62 19.42
C ILE A 48 35.27 38.96 18.55
N ALA A 49 35.42 39.90 17.60
CA ALA A 49 34.37 40.25 16.66
C ALA A 49 33.99 39.06 15.77
N GLY A 50 34.99 38.30 15.28
CA GLY A 50 34.81 37.09 14.49
C GLY A 50 34.08 36.00 15.26
N ILE A 51 34.49 35.71 16.52
CA ILE A 51 33.83 34.72 17.37
C ILE A 51 32.37 35.09 17.62
N ARG A 52 32.08 36.38 17.86
CA ARG A 52 30.70 36.85 18.05
C ARG A 52 29.85 36.68 16.80
N GLN A 53 30.39 37.02 15.62
CA GLN A 53 29.69 36.85 14.35
C GLN A 53 29.42 35.36 14.07
N GLN A 54 30.43 34.50 14.20
CA GLN A 54 30.27 33.06 14.03
C GLN A 54 29.23 32.47 14.99
N SER A 55 29.20 32.94 16.24
CA SER A 55 28.21 32.49 17.23
C SER A 55 26.78 32.86 16.81
N GLU A 56 26.58 34.05 16.23
CA GLU A 56 25.27 34.48 15.74
C GLU A 56 24.85 33.70 14.48
N GLU A 57 25.77 33.45 13.56
CA GLU A 57 25.53 32.61 12.38
C GLU A 57 25.14 31.18 12.77
N ILE A 58 25.87 30.55 13.71
CA ILE A 58 25.54 29.21 14.23
C ILE A 58 24.15 29.22 14.89
N ARG A 59 23.81 30.28 15.64
CA ARG A 59 22.49 30.41 16.25
C ARG A 59 21.38 30.49 15.19
N LEU A 60 21.59 31.27 14.14
CA LEU A 60 20.65 31.40 13.03
C LEU A 60 20.50 30.08 12.26
N GLN A 61 21.60 29.39 11.99
CA GLN A 61 21.60 28.06 11.36
C GLN A 61 20.83 27.03 12.19
N ARG A 62 21.07 26.97 13.51
CA ARG A 62 20.30 26.08 14.40
C ARG A 62 18.81 26.37 14.37
N LYS A 63 18.43 27.65 14.33
CA LYS A 63 17.03 28.05 14.20
C LYS A 63 16.43 27.64 12.85
N GLN A 64 17.18 27.79 11.76
CA GLN A 64 16.75 27.33 10.43
C GLN A 64 16.56 25.81 10.39
N ILE A 65 17.50 25.04 10.94
CA ILE A 65 17.40 23.57 11.03
C ILE A 65 16.19 23.17 11.87
N ALA A 66 15.94 23.82 13.01
CA ALA A 66 14.78 23.55 13.84
C ALA A 66 13.46 23.78 13.08
N ASN A 67 13.37 24.89 12.33
CA ASN A 67 12.20 25.17 11.50
C ASN A 67 12.04 24.13 10.38
N GLN A 68 13.12 23.74 9.69
CA GLN A 68 13.08 22.72 8.64
C GLN A 68 12.64 21.35 9.17
N LEU A 69 13.13 20.95 10.34
CA LEU A 69 12.70 19.70 10.98
C LEU A 69 11.21 19.74 11.33
N GLN A 70 10.71 20.89 11.79
CA GLN A 70 9.28 21.08 12.05
C GLN A 70 8.45 21.02 10.77
N GLU A 71 8.89 21.65 9.69
CA GLU A 71 8.22 21.59 8.38
C GLU A 71 8.18 20.16 7.83
N ILE A 72 9.30 19.42 7.91
CA ILE A 72 9.36 18.02 7.50
C ILE A 72 8.39 17.16 8.34
N ALA A 73 8.30 17.41 9.64
CA ALA A 73 7.36 16.71 10.51
C ALA A 73 5.90 16.97 10.10
N LEU A 74 5.54 18.21 9.75
CA LEU A 74 4.21 18.56 9.26
C LEU A 74 3.92 17.92 7.89
N GLN A 75 4.88 17.97 6.97
CA GLN A 75 4.75 17.35 5.65
C GLN A 75 4.56 15.84 5.73
N ARG A 76 5.24 15.15 6.65
CA ARG A 76 5.03 13.71 6.87
C ARG A 76 3.60 13.41 7.28
N VAL A 77 3.03 14.18 8.19
CA VAL A 77 1.64 14.03 8.63
C VAL A 77 0.67 14.30 7.46
N GLU A 78 0.97 15.28 6.62
CA GLU A 78 0.13 15.60 5.46
C GLU A 78 0.21 14.52 4.38
N ILE A 79 1.40 14.02 4.06
CA ILE A 79 1.60 12.89 3.13
C ILE A 79 0.87 11.65 3.62
N GLU A 80 0.93 11.36 4.92
CA GLU A 80 0.19 10.22 5.51
C GLU A 80 -1.33 10.39 5.34
N LYS A 81 -1.86 11.59 5.55
CA LYS A 81 -3.28 11.88 5.30
C LYS A 81 -3.63 11.73 3.82
N ILE A 82 -2.85 12.30 2.92
CA ILE A 82 -3.07 12.22 1.46
C ILE A 82 -3.03 10.75 1.01
N GLY A 83 -2.08 9.96 1.51
CA GLY A 83 -1.99 8.53 1.21
C GLY A 83 -3.26 7.78 1.62
N ARG A 84 -3.77 8.02 2.84
CA ARG A 84 -5.02 7.42 3.31
C ARG A 84 -6.23 7.81 2.46
N TYR A 85 -6.37 9.10 2.12
CA TYR A 85 -7.48 9.56 1.26
C TYR A 85 -7.38 9.02 -0.17
N SER A 86 -6.16 8.94 -0.73
CA SER A 86 -5.93 8.37 -2.05
C SER A 86 -6.32 6.90 -2.09
N ALA A 87 -5.92 6.11 -1.09
CA ALA A 87 -6.29 4.69 -0.98
C ALA A 87 -7.82 4.52 -0.92
N LEU A 88 -8.52 5.32 -0.10
CA LEU A 88 -9.99 5.29 -0.04
C LEU A 88 -10.64 5.65 -1.39
N SER A 89 -10.11 6.65 -2.10
CA SER A 89 -10.60 7.03 -3.42
C SER A 89 -10.39 5.90 -4.45
N GLN A 90 -9.24 5.23 -4.41
CA GLN A 90 -8.93 4.09 -5.29
C GLN A 90 -9.88 2.91 -5.02
N VAL A 91 -10.14 2.61 -3.74
CA VAL A 91 -11.11 1.59 -3.32
C VAL A 91 -12.50 1.89 -3.87
N ASN A 92 -13.00 3.11 -3.72
CA ASN A 92 -14.32 3.47 -4.23
C ASN A 92 -14.40 3.32 -5.76
N ALA A 93 -13.35 3.75 -6.47
CA ALA A 93 -13.27 3.60 -7.92
C ALA A 93 -13.30 2.13 -8.37
N LEU A 94 -12.63 1.23 -7.64
CA LEU A 94 -12.64 -0.21 -7.91
C LEU A 94 -14.04 -0.82 -7.73
N LEU A 95 -14.74 -0.45 -6.65
CA LEU A 95 -16.10 -0.92 -6.37
C LEU A 95 -17.11 -0.39 -7.40
N GLU A 96 -17.02 0.89 -7.77
CA GLU A 96 -17.85 1.49 -8.82
C GLU A 96 -17.57 0.87 -10.20
N GLN A 97 -16.30 0.59 -10.51
CA GLN A 97 -15.94 -0.12 -11.73
C GLN A 97 -16.53 -1.53 -11.75
N PHE A 98 -16.43 -2.27 -10.64
CA PHE A 98 -17.03 -3.59 -10.53
C PHE A 98 -18.55 -3.54 -10.72
N ALA A 99 -19.24 -2.59 -10.06
CA ALA A 99 -20.68 -2.43 -10.20
C ALA A 99 -21.11 -2.12 -11.65
N ARG A 100 -20.32 -1.33 -12.39
CA ARG A 100 -20.54 -1.10 -13.83
C ARG A 100 -20.35 -2.38 -14.65
N THR A 101 -19.24 -3.08 -14.44
CA THR A 101 -18.96 -4.35 -15.13
C THR A 101 -20.04 -5.41 -14.84
N LEU A 102 -20.59 -5.44 -13.63
CA LEU A 102 -21.67 -6.35 -13.26
C LEU A 102 -22.92 -6.13 -14.12
N ARG A 103 -23.31 -4.86 -14.33
CA ARG A 103 -24.45 -4.48 -15.18
C ARG A 103 -24.20 -4.82 -16.65
N GLU A 104 -22.97 -4.63 -17.13
CA GLU A 104 -22.60 -4.89 -18.53
C GLU A 104 -22.51 -6.38 -18.86
N ARG A 105 -22.11 -7.23 -17.91
CA ARG A 105 -21.91 -8.67 -18.14
C ARG A 105 -23.20 -9.47 -18.30
N GLY A 106 -24.37 -8.85 -18.11
CA GLY A 106 -25.66 -9.44 -18.44
C GLY A 106 -25.99 -10.70 -17.64
N ILE A 107 -25.64 -10.74 -16.35
CA ILE A 107 -26.16 -11.78 -15.45
C ILE A 107 -27.67 -11.51 -15.31
N PRO A 108 -28.53 -12.48 -15.65
CA PRO A 108 -29.97 -12.30 -15.53
C PRO A 108 -30.33 -11.89 -14.10
N ASP A 109 -31.13 -10.83 -13.97
CA ASP A 109 -31.69 -10.37 -12.70
C ASP A 109 -30.65 -9.96 -11.63
N CYS A 110 -29.42 -9.61 -12.04
CA CYS A 110 -28.37 -9.11 -11.15
C CYS A 110 -27.81 -7.78 -11.64
N SER A 111 -28.29 -6.69 -11.03
CA SER A 111 -27.92 -5.30 -11.31
C SER A 111 -27.10 -4.65 -10.20
N THR A 112 -27.18 -5.21 -8.99
CA THR A 112 -26.51 -4.75 -7.78
C THR A 112 -25.62 -5.84 -7.18
N VAL A 113 -24.69 -5.45 -6.31
CA VAL A 113 -23.74 -6.37 -5.67
C VAL A 113 -24.48 -7.27 -4.67
N GLU A 114 -25.49 -6.71 -4.02
CA GLU A 114 -26.36 -7.34 -3.04
C GLU A 114 -27.19 -8.49 -3.64
N GLU A 115 -27.43 -8.46 -4.95
CA GLU A 115 -28.14 -9.50 -5.69
C GLU A 115 -27.25 -10.69 -6.07
N LEU A 116 -25.92 -10.57 -5.98
CA LEU A 116 -24.99 -11.63 -6.38
C LEU A 116 -25.23 -12.98 -5.68
N PRO A 117 -25.47 -13.06 -4.35
CA PRO A 117 -25.72 -14.33 -3.69
C PRO A 117 -26.99 -15.01 -4.22
N SER A 118 -28.04 -14.23 -4.46
CA SER A 118 -29.29 -14.71 -5.04
C SER A 118 -29.08 -15.19 -6.48
N ALA A 119 -28.33 -14.44 -7.30
CA ALA A 119 -27.99 -14.81 -8.67
C ALA A 119 -27.15 -16.10 -8.72
N LEU A 120 -26.16 -16.24 -7.83
CA LEU A 120 -25.36 -17.46 -7.70
C LEU A 120 -26.22 -18.66 -7.30
N THR A 121 -27.13 -18.47 -6.34
CA THR A 121 -28.06 -19.52 -5.90
C THR A 121 -29.03 -19.92 -7.01
N ALA A 122 -29.58 -18.94 -7.74
CA ALA A 122 -30.45 -19.17 -8.88
C ALA A 122 -29.75 -19.94 -10.02
N ALA A 123 -28.42 -19.82 -10.13
CA ALA A 123 -27.62 -20.56 -11.10
C ALA A 123 -27.23 -21.99 -10.66
N MET A 124 -27.50 -22.40 -9.41
CA MET A 124 -27.16 -23.75 -8.92
C MET A 124 -27.83 -24.93 -9.66
N PRO A 125 -29.06 -24.82 -10.18
CA PRO A 125 -29.64 -25.88 -11.02
C PRO A 125 -28.79 -26.20 -12.25
N GLU A 126 -28.11 -25.20 -12.83
CA GLU A 126 -27.20 -25.40 -13.96
C GLU A 126 -25.96 -26.20 -13.56
N LEU A 127 -25.42 -25.96 -12.36
CA LEU A 127 -24.32 -26.76 -11.84
C LEU A 127 -24.71 -28.24 -11.74
N ARG A 128 -25.95 -28.56 -11.36
CA ARG A 128 -26.44 -29.95 -11.36
C ARG A 128 -26.43 -30.57 -12.76
N VAL A 129 -26.76 -29.81 -13.81
CA VAL A 129 -26.68 -30.28 -15.20
C VAL A 129 -25.23 -30.59 -15.59
N VAL A 130 -24.30 -29.72 -15.21
CA VAL A 130 -22.85 -29.89 -15.47
C VAL A 130 -22.29 -31.11 -14.75
N LEU A 131 -22.72 -31.37 -13.51
CA LEU A 131 -22.22 -32.48 -12.70
C LEU A 131 -22.81 -33.84 -13.13
N ASN A 132 -23.96 -33.84 -13.80
CA ASN A 132 -24.62 -35.07 -14.23
C ASN A 132 -23.87 -35.73 -15.40
N LEU A 133 -23.44 -36.97 -15.18
CA LEU A 133 -22.69 -37.80 -16.13
C LEU A 133 -23.45 -38.10 -17.43
N SER A 134 -24.77 -38.11 -17.37
CA SER A 134 -25.64 -38.47 -18.51
C SER A 134 -25.98 -37.28 -19.40
N SER A 135 -25.55 -36.06 -19.04
CA SER A 135 -25.88 -34.86 -19.81
C SER A 135 -25.15 -34.83 -21.17
N PRO A 136 -25.83 -34.46 -22.27
CA PRO A 136 -25.19 -34.21 -23.55
C PRO A 136 -24.09 -33.13 -23.45
N PRO A 137 -22.98 -33.24 -24.23
CA PRO A 137 -21.88 -32.27 -24.16
C PRO A 137 -22.30 -30.81 -24.36
N LEU A 138 -23.22 -30.54 -25.31
CA LEU A 138 -23.73 -29.20 -25.59
C LEU A 138 -24.48 -28.61 -24.39
N ASP A 139 -25.27 -29.41 -23.68
CA ASP A 139 -26.01 -28.98 -22.50
C ASP A 139 -25.07 -28.66 -21.34
N VAL A 140 -24.02 -29.47 -21.17
CA VAL A 140 -22.96 -29.21 -20.18
C VAL A 140 -22.24 -27.89 -20.46
N ILE A 141 -21.86 -27.65 -21.72
CA ILE A 141 -21.20 -26.41 -22.14
C ILE A 141 -22.10 -25.19 -21.88
N ALA A 142 -23.37 -25.27 -22.28
CA ALA A 142 -24.31 -24.18 -22.11
C ALA A 142 -24.63 -23.90 -20.62
N ALA A 143 -24.85 -24.96 -19.82
CA ALA A 143 -25.09 -24.86 -18.39
C ALA A 143 -23.89 -24.29 -17.64
N TYR A 144 -22.67 -24.75 -17.97
CA TYR A 144 -21.43 -24.20 -17.42
C TYR A 144 -21.27 -22.72 -17.76
N GLY A 145 -21.60 -22.32 -18.99
CA GLY A 145 -21.57 -20.90 -19.38
C GLY A 145 -22.55 -20.03 -18.59
N ARG A 146 -23.75 -20.53 -18.26
CA ARG A 146 -24.73 -19.80 -17.43
C ARG A 146 -24.28 -19.71 -15.98
N TRP A 147 -23.90 -20.83 -15.39
CA TRP A 147 -23.41 -20.90 -14.01
C TRP A 147 -22.11 -20.12 -13.80
N GLY A 148 -21.14 -20.31 -14.69
CA GLY A 148 -19.82 -19.69 -14.63
C GLY A 148 -19.85 -18.17 -14.72
N ARG A 149 -20.90 -17.56 -15.30
CA ARG A 149 -21.08 -16.10 -15.25
C ARG A 149 -21.37 -15.61 -13.83
N ALA A 150 -22.27 -16.27 -13.11
CA ALA A 150 -22.61 -15.91 -11.73
C ALA A 150 -21.44 -16.23 -10.77
N GLU A 151 -20.84 -17.41 -10.92
CA GLU A 151 -19.68 -17.82 -10.13
C GLU A 151 -18.47 -16.91 -10.39
N GLY A 152 -18.14 -16.63 -11.65
CA GLY A 152 -17.04 -15.74 -12.03
C GLY A 152 -17.22 -14.30 -11.53
N ALA A 153 -18.44 -13.76 -11.58
CA ALA A 153 -18.72 -12.44 -11.01
C ALA A 153 -18.60 -12.41 -9.49
N SER A 154 -19.05 -13.48 -8.81
CA SER A 154 -18.89 -13.64 -7.36
C SER A 154 -17.42 -13.72 -6.95
N MET A 155 -16.61 -14.51 -7.68
CA MET A 155 -15.16 -14.59 -7.46
C MET A 155 -14.47 -13.24 -7.69
N GLN A 156 -14.81 -12.54 -8.77
CA GLN A 156 -14.25 -11.22 -9.05
C GLN A 156 -14.62 -10.19 -7.98
N PHE A 157 -15.84 -10.26 -7.45
CA PHE A 157 -16.26 -9.42 -6.34
C PHE A 157 -15.39 -9.65 -5.09
N LEU A 158 -15.21 -10.91 -4.69
CA LEU A 158 -14.35 -11.26 -3.55
C LEU A 158 -12.90 -10.80 -3.78
N ALA A 159 -12.35 -11.02 -4.99
CA ALA A 159 -11.03 -10.53 -5.36
C ALA A 159 -10.92 -9.00 -5.23
N CYS A 160 -11.94 -8.27 -5.68
CA CYS A 160 -12.01 -6.81 -5.56
C CYS A 160 -12.01 -6.37 -4.09
N LEU A 161 -12.81 -7.02 -3.24
CA LEU A 161 -12.81 -6.72 -1.80
C LEU A 161 -11.47 -7.04 -1.15
N ARG A 162 -10.78 -8.12 -1.55
CA ARG A 162 -9.44 -8.46 -1.04
C ARG A 162 -8.43 -7.39 -1.44
N LEU A 163 -8.47 -6.90 -2.68
CA LEU A 163 -7.62 -5.79 -3.11
C LEU A 163 -7.90 -4.53 -2.29
N CYS A 164 -9.18 -4.23 -2.03
CA CYS A 164 -9.56 -3.09 -1.19
C CYS A 164 -9.05 -3.24 0.26
N TYR A 165 -9.12 -4.45 0.81
CA TYR A 165 -8.56 -4.78 2.11
C TYR A 165 -7.03 -4.59 2.14
N GLY A 166 -6.33 -5.06 1.11
CA GLY A 166 -4.88 -4.90 0.95
C GLY A 166 -4.45 -3.44 0.92
N LEU A 167 -5.10 -2.62 0.07
CA LEU A 167 -4.85 -1.18 -0.02
C LEU A 167 -5.10 -0.46 1.30
N TYR A 168 -6.13 -0.87 2.05
CA TYR A 168 -6.40 -0.32 3.37
C TYR A 168 -5.32 -0.67 4.40
N CYS A 169 -4.86 -1.93 4.41
CA CYS A 169 -3.79 -2.36 5.29
C CYS A 169 -2.48 -1.61 5.00
N GLU A 170 -2.14 -1.49 3.71
CA GLU A 170 -0.97 -0.73 3.26
C GLU A 170 -1.06 0.75 3.68
N ALA A 171 -2.23 1.38 3.52
CA ALA A 171 -2.46 2.76 3.95
C ALA A 171 -2.35 2.98 5.47
N ARG A 172 -2.46 1.91 6.27
CA ARG A 172 -2.25 1.94 7.72
C ARG A 172 -0.83 1.54 8.14
N GLY A 173 0.04 1.22 7.18
CA GLY A 173 1.39 0.70 7.45
C GLY A 173 1.39 -0.71 8.04
N ALA A 174 0.27 -1.45 7.91
CA ALA A 174 0.24 -2.87 8.24
C ALA A 174 0.86 -3.67 7.09
N ASP A 175 1.58 -4.73 7.44
CA ASP A 175 2.26 -5.56 6.46
C ASP A 175 1.22 -6.30 5.59
N ALA A 176 1.12 -5.93 4.31
CA ALA A 176 0.15 -6.50 3.39
C ALA A 176 0.46 -7.96 3.02
N SER A 177 1.58 -8.52 3.51
CA SER A 177 1.95 -9.92 3.30
C SER A 177 0.95 -10.91 3.91
N GLU A 178 0.17 -10.54 4.92
CA GLU A 178 -0.96 -11.35 5.42
C GLU A 178 -2.17 -11.40 4.45
N SER A 179 -2.19 -10.59 3.37
CA SER A 179 -3.26 -10.56 2.37
C SER A 179 -3.14 -11.62 1.25
N LEU A 180 -2.15 -12.52 1.35
CA LEU A 180 -1.87 -13.58 0.36
C LEU A 180 -2.70 -14.85 0.54
N THR A 181 -3.56 -14.92 1.55
CA THR A 181 -4.54 -16.02 1.71
C THR A 181 -5.56 -16.03 0.55
N ASP A 182 -6.06 -17.21 0.18
CA ASP A 182 -7.09 -17.38 -0.85
C ASP A 182 -8.30 -16.46 -0.58
N ASP A 183 -8.84 -15.82 -1.62
CA ASP A 183 -9.91 -14.82 -1.51
C ASP A 183 -11.09 -15.39 -0.72
N ILE A 184 -11.47 -16.63 -1.04
CA ILE A 184 -12.59 -17.33 -0.42
C ILE A 184 -12.29 -17.62 1.05
N GLU A 185 -11.07 -18.05 1.37
CA GLU A 185 -10.68 -18.38 2.73
C GLU A 185 -10.68 -17.15 3.63
N LEU A 186 -10.17 -16.02 3.12
CA LEU A 186 -10.12 -14.75 3.83
C LEU A 186 -11.53 -14.35 4.32
N PHE A 187 -12.51 -14.34 3.43
CA PHE A 187 -13.87 -13.91 3.78
C PHE A 187 -14.69 -14.99 4.49
N ALA A 188 -14.45 -16.27 4.22
CA ALA A 188 -15.20 -17.35 4.85
C ALA A 188 -14.79 -17.61 6.31
N THR A 189 -13.53 -17.33 6.67
CA THR A 189 -13.00 -17.65 8.02
C THR A 189 -12.67 -16.42 8.85
N ARG A 190 -12.36 -15.29 8.20
CA ARG A 190 -11.88 -14.08 8.88
C ARG A 190 -12.80 -12.87 8.68
N GLY A 191 -14.11 -13.09 8.52
CA GLY A 191 -15.10 -12.02 8.34
C GLY A 191 -15.03 -10.89 9.37
N ALA A 192 -14.64 -11.20 10.61
CA ALA A 192 -14.42 -10.22 11.68
C ALA A 192 -13.30 -9.20 11.38
N LEU A 193 -12.33 -9.52 10.50
CA LEU A 193 -11.29 -8.57 10.08
C LEU A 193 -11.86 -7.38 9.33
N LEU A 194 -13.06 -7.51 8.77
CA LEU A 194 -13.74 -6.43 8.06
C LEU A 194 -14.41 -5.42 8.98
N ASP A 195 -14.62 -5.76 10.27
CA ASP A 195 -15.34 -4.89 11.21
C ASP A 195 -14.62 -3.58 11.50
N GLY A 196 -13.29 -3.55 11.30
CA GLY A 196 -12.49 -2.34 11.44
C GLY A 196 -12.50 -1.42 10.22
N ILE A 197 -13.17 -1.79 9.12
CA ILE A 197 -13.04 -1.13 7.82
C ILE A 197 -14.39 -0.52 7.39
N PRO A 198 -14.59 0.80 7.59
CA PRO A 198 -15.91 1.44 7.46
C PRO A 198 -16.61 1.21 6.11
N PHE A 199 -15.87 1.18 5.01
CA PHE A 199 -16.43 1.05 3.66
C PHE A 199 -16.71 -0.40 3.27
N LEU A 200 -16.06 -1.40 3.88
CA LEU A 200 -16.35 -2.82 3.64
C LEU A 200 -17.54 -3.31 4.45
N HIS A 201 -17.96 -2.57 5.47
CA HIS A 201 -19.07 -2.92 6.34
C HIS A 201 -20.36 -3.25 5.55
N ASN A 202 -20.68 -2.44 4.54
CA ASN A 202 -21.86 -2.64 3.70
C ASN A 202 -21.80 -3.90 2.81
N TYR A 203 -20.59 -4.39 2.52
CA TYR A 203 -20.35 -5.52 1.64
C TYR A 203 -20.07 -6.82 2.41
N ARG A 204 -19.89 -6.74 3.73
CA ARG A 204 -19.48 -7.85 4.58
C ARG A 204 -20.40 -9.06 4.44
N SER A 205 -21.70 -8.88 4.67
CA SER A 205 -22.67 -9.99 4.67
C SER A 205 -22.74 -10.68 3.30
N VAL A 206 -22.65 -9.89 2.22
CA VAL A 206 -22.62 -10.41 0.84
C VAL A 206 -21.34 -11.21 0.61
N ALA A 207 -20.19 -10.68 1.03
CA ALA A 207 -18.90 -11.35 0.89
C ALA A 207 -18.82 -12.67 1.68
N GLU A 208 -19.27 -12.67 2.94
CA GLU A 208 -19.32 -13.86 3.80
C GLU A 208 -20.24 -14.93 3.21
N LEU A 209 -21.42 -14.54 2.72
CA LEU A 209 -22.38 -15.47 2.11
C LEU A 209 -21.84 -16.06 0.81
N LEU A 210 -21.23 -15.25 -0.06
CA LEU A 210 -20.60 -15.72 -1.29
C LEU A 210 -19.40 -16.63 -1.00
N ALA A 211 -18.53 -16.22 -0.08
CA ALA A 211 -17.34 -16.98 0.27
C ALA A 211 -17.71 -18.33 0.90
N SER A 212 -18.66 -18.37 1.83
CA SER A 212 -19.14 -19.62 2.41
C SER A 212 -19.78 -20.54 1.36
N THR A 213 -20.60 -20.00 0.46
CA THR A 213 -21.24 -20.75 -0.63
C THR A 213 -20.18 -21.32 -1.60
N LEU A 214 -19.21 -20.51 -2.00
CA LEU A 214 -18.14 -20.89 -2.91
C LEU A 214 -17.15 -21.88 -2.27
N LYS A 215 -16.88 -21.75 -0.97
CA LYS A 215 -16.05 -22.68 -0.19
C LYS A 215 -16.72 -24.04 -0.05
N ALA A 216 -18.00 -24.07 0.26
CA ALA A 216 -18.77 -25.32 0.32
C ALA A 216 -18.79 -26.04 -1.04
N GLY A 217 -18.77 -25.27 -2.13
CA GLY A 217 -18.77 -25.76 -3.50
C GLY A 217 -17.41 -25.99 -4.16
N ASP A 218 -16.27 -25.78 -3.50
CA ASP A 218 -14.91 -25.85 -4.10
C ASP A 218 -14.63 -27.10 -4.97
N VAL A 219 -14.97 -28.29 -4.46
CA VAL A 219 -14.81 -29.59 -5.12
C VAL A 219 -15.76 -29.66 -6.31
N HIS A 220 -17.00 -29.24 -6.13
CA HIS A 220 -18.02 -29.22 -7.19
C HIS A 220 -17.64 -28.26 -8.31
N ARG A 221 -17.04 -27.11 -8.00
CA ARG A 221 -16.52 -26.14 -8.97
C ARG A 221 -15.42 -26.76 -9.82
N LEU A 222 -14.45 -27.43 -9.18
CA LEU A 222 -13.36 -28.07 -9.89
C LEU A 222 -13.84 -29.25 -10.77
N VAL A 223 -14.79 -30.04 -10.27
CA VAL A 223 -15.44 -31.09 -11.06
C VAL A 223 -16.19 -30.48 -12.25
N ALA A 224 -16.92 -29.38 -12.04
CA ALA A 224 -17.64 -28.69 -13.09
C ALA A 224 -16.70 -28.17 -14.19
N GLN A 225 -15.55 -27.62 -13.81
CA GLN A 225 -14.52 -27.19 -14.75
C GLN A 225 -13.95 -28.37 -15.57
N ILE A 226 -13.62 -29.48 -14.91
CA ILE A 226 -13.15 -30.70 -15.61
C ILE A 226 -14.23 -31.19 -16.59
N ARG A 227 -15.48 -31.25 -16.16
CA ARG A 227 -16.62 -31.68 -16.99
C ARG A 227 -16.82 -30.80 -18.20
N PHE A 228 -16.75 -29.49 -18.02
CA PHE A 228 -16.83 -28.53 -19.12
C PHE A 228 -15.73 -28.78 -20.15
N LEU A 229 -14.49 -29.00 -19.70
CA LEU A 229 -13.37 -29.28 -20.60
C LEU A 229 -13.53 -30.63 -21.32
N GLU A 230 -13.95 -31.69 -20.61
CA GLU A 230 -14.25 -32.99 -21.21
C GLU A 230 -15.37 -32.90 -22.25
N ALA A 231 -16.44 -32.17 -21.96
CA ALA A 231 -17.55 -31.94 -22.88
C ALA A 231 -17.09 -31.13 -24.11
N SER A 232 -16.26 -30.11 -23.90
CA SER A 232 -15.70 -29.29 -24.97
C SER A 232 -14.80 -30.10 -25.89
N ASP A 233 -13.93 -30.97 -25.35
CA ASP A 233 -13.05 -31.84 -26.15
C ASP A 233 -13.85 -32.91 -26.91
N ARG A 234 -14.94 -33.43 -26.34
CA ARG A 234 -15.84 -34.33 -27.08
C ARG A 234 -16.55 -33.62 -28.24
N GLN A 235 -16.99 -32.39 -28.02
CA GLN A 235 -17.67 -31.60 -29.05
C GLN A 235 -16.68 -31.11 -30.13
N TYR A 236 -15.45 -30.80 -29.73
CA TYR A 236 -14.38 -30.26 -30.57
C TYR A 236 -13.06 -31.00 -30.27
N PRO A 237 -12.84 -32.19 -30.87
CA PRO A 237 -11.67 -33.02 -30.59
C PRO A 237 -10.35 -32.29 -30.77
N GLY A 238 -9.53 -32.27 -29.70
CA GLY A 238 -8.21 -31.63 -29.70
C GLY A 238 -8.21 -30.15 -29.28
N ALA A 239 -9.38 -29.59 -28.96
CA ALA A 239 -9.47 -28.21 -28.44
C ALA A 239 -8.89 -28.07 -27.02
N VAL A 240 -8.83 -29.16 -26.25
CA VAL A 240 -8.35 -29.15 -24.86
C VAL A 240 -7.02 -29.89 -24.75
N LYS A 241 -6.05 -29.24 -24.09
CA LYS A 241 -4.76 -29.86 -23.76
C LYS A 241 -4.94 -30.88 -22.64
N GLN A 242 -4.60 -32.14 -22.91
CA GLN A 242 -4.73 -33.25 -21.96
C GLN A 242 -3.90 -33.03 -20.67
N GLU A 243 -2.75 -32.35 -20.78
CA GLU A 243 -1.90 -32.00 -19.64
C GLU A 243 -2.63 -31.12 -18.61
N GLY A 244 -3.33 -30.08 -19.06
CA GLY A 244 -4.09 -29.20 -18.16
C GLY A 244 -5.24 -29.92 -17.48
N LEU A 245 -5.88 -30.86 -18.18
CA LEU A 245 -6.95 -31.67 -17.63
C LEU A 245 -6.44 -32.68 -16.60
N ALA A 246 -5.24 -33.24 -16.81
CA ALA A 246 -4.56 -34.10 -15.85
C ALA A 246 -4.15 -33.34 -14.57
N ASP A 247 -3.69 -32.09 -14.69
CA ASP A 247 -3.37 -31.23 -13.53
C ASP A 247 -4.62 -30.93 -12.69
N LEU A 248 -5.74 -30.55 -13.34
CA LEU A 248 -7.00 -30.31 -12.63
C LEU A 248 -7.51 -31.57 -11.89
N ARG A 249 -7.41 -32.75 -12.51
CA ARG A 249 -7.75 -34.02 -11.86
C ARG A 249 -6.83 -34.31 -10.66
N SER A 250 -5.54 -34.04 -10.79
CA SER A 250 -4.57 -34.19 -9.69
C SER A 250 -4.86 -33.23 -8.54
N ARG A 251 -5.26 -31.98 -8.84
CA ARG A 251 -5.74 -31.02 -7.83
C ARG A 251 -7.02 -31.50 -7.14
N LEU A 252 -7.95 -32.08 -7.88
CA LEU A 252 -9.20 -32.62 -7.34
C LEU A 252 -8.93 -33.77 -6.36
N GLU A 253 -8.03 -34.69 -6.71
CA GLU A 253 -7.66 -35.78 -5.81
C GLU A 253 -6.98 -35.27 -4.54
N ARG A 254 -6.09 -34.28 -4.64
CA ARG A 254 -5.49 -33.63 -3.45
C ARG A 254 -6.55 -33.02 -2.53
N LEU A 255 -7.53 -32.30 -3.08
CA LEU A 255 -8.62 -31.70 -2.30
C LEU A 255 -9.51 -32.75 -1.63
N ARG A 256 -9.80 -33.86 -2.33
CA ARG A 256 -10.58 -34.97 -1.76
C ARG A 256 -9.86 -35.64 -0.60
N LEU A 257 -8.54 -35.82 -0.72
CA LEU A 257 -7.72 -36.38 0.35
C LEU A 257 -7.70 -35.46 1.57
N ALA A 258 -7.43 -34.16 1.38
CA ALA A 258 -7.43 -33.18 2.47
C ALA A 258 -8.77 -33.17 3.25
N ARG A 259 -9.91 -33.20 2.56
CA ARG A 259 -11.23 -33.25 3.21
C ARG A 259 -11.49 -34.55 3.97
N ARG A 260 -10.97 -35.69 3.49
CA ARG A 260 -11.09 -36.96 4.21
C ARG A 260 -10.33 -36.90 5.53
N ASP A 261 -9.14 -36.33 5.52
CA ASP A 261 -8.31 -36.17 6.71
C ASP A 261 -9.01 -35.26 7.75
N GLU A 262 -9.60 -34.14 7.30
CA GLU A 262 -10.41 -33.25 8.16
C GLU A 262 -11.62 -33.96 8.78
N SER A 263 -12.36 -34.76 7.99
CA SER A 263 -13.52 -35.51 8.50
C SER A 263 -13.14 -36.60 9.50
N GLY A 264 -12.00 -37.27 9.30
CA GLY A 264 -11.54 -38.33 10.19
C GLY A 264 -11.10 -37.84 11.58
N HIS A 265 -10.69 -36.58 11.71
CA HIS A 265 -10.35 -35.98 13.00
C HIS A 265 -11.58 -35.50 13.78
N ALA A 266 -12.67 -35.14 13.09
CA ALA A 266 -13.90 -34.68 13.73
C ALA A 266 -14.71 -35.80 14.41
N GLU A 267 -14.57 -37.05 13.97
CA GLU A 267 -15.29 -38.20 14.57
C GLU A 267 -14.57 -38.82 15.79
N GLY A 268 -13.33 -38.40 16.06
CA GLY A 268 -12.50 -38.93 17.16
C GLY A 268 -12.36 -38.03 18.39
N SER A 269 -13.05 -36.89 18.43
CA SER A 269 -13.05 -35.91 19.54
C SER A 269 -14.41 -35.83 20.21
#